data_AF-A0AAN8WX48-F1
#
_entry.id   AF-A0AAN8WX48-F1
#
_cell.length_a   1.000
_cell.length_b   1.000
_cell.length_c   1.000
_cell.angle_alpha   90.00
_cell.angle_beta   90.00
_cell.angle_gamma   90.00
#
_symmetry.space_group_name_H-M   'P 1'
#
loop_
_entity.id
_entity.type
_entity.pdbx_description
1 polymer ?
#
loop_
_entity_poly.entity_id
_entity_poly.type
_entity_poly.pdbx_seq_one_letter_code
_entity_poly.pdbx_strand_id
1 'polypeptide(L)'
;MHCRKNLRLNYDMRPGAGRSHWMDDSVLGSRALLDVTVTPAELLITDVKASDAGLYKCRVDFRRQPTKTTRVSLSVLIPPRRVFLVSNGVPVTTVIGPFREGDKTSLTCVSQGGWPRPRVLWYMEGRLIDADIDQVLQADGLVEPEPNSKVFLPRSARTLHVPQSSNNPNSIRKSKSSNNSISIEKPTSIRGPQKLPQELQHYSVENTITLGPLRRSDLKKLVTCESSNTNLTSPTTAAVMIDMNLEPLSVEVFGPEEPLSSGKEYELICEVVGSRPPPSITWWKTAVRVHGSRERTAGDGNTTSSTLAINPVPLDDRSSITCRAENPATNSVLEQSISLTVYYIPETQISLGSSLDSQNIKEGDDVYFECAIQANPRAYKVVWKHNQTKKAVFLSTDPGEGKNTEEKYDIYRRHKSPYKSVGRVKA
;
A
#
# COMPACT_ATOMS: atom_id res chain seq x y z
N MET A 1 36.96 -15.46 -47.61
CA MET A 1 36.06 -16.10 -46.60
C MET A 1 34.66 -15.57 -46.87
N HIS A 2 33.61 -16.39 -46.86
CA HIS A 2 32.27 -16.08 -47.39
C HIS A 2 31.18 -16.46 -46.39
N CYS A 3 30.67 -15.55 -45.58
CA CYS A 3 29.63 -15.90 -44.62
C CYS A 3 28.18 -15.85 -45.20
N ARG A 4 27.40 -16.96 -45.17
CA ARG A 4 26.00 -17.08 -45.65
C ARG A 4 24.93 -17.32 -44.57
N LYS A 5 23.98 -16.42 -44.38
CA LYS A 5 22.67 -16.76 -43.77
C LYS A 5 21.59 -16.85 -44.84
N ASN A 6 21.61 -17.90 -45.68
CA ASN A 6 21.04 -17.83 -47.04
C ASN A 6 21.41 -16.52 -47.80
N LEU A 7 22.50 -15.89 -47.40
CA LEU A 7 23.09 -14.67 -47.93
C LEU A 7 24.26 -15.15 -48.79
N ARG A 8 24.39 -14.90 -50.10
CA ARG A 8 25.71 -15.14 -50.74
C ARG A 8 26.49 -13.83 -50.58
N LEU A 9 27.49 -13.82 -49.72
CA LEU A 9 28.55 -12.82 -49.72
C LEU A 9 29.73 -13.45 -50.45
N ASN A 10 30.07 -12.95 -51.65
CA ASN A 10 31.17 -13.45 -52.46
C ASN A 10 32.37 -12.50 -52.47
N TYR A 11 33.55 -12.98 -52.05
CA TYR A 11 34.81 -12.24 -52.15
C TYR A 11 35.91 -13.13 -52.75
N ASP A 12 36.24 -12.87 -54.02
CA ASP A 12 37.20 -13.64 -54.79
C ASP A 12 38.61 -13.05 -54.64
N MET A 13 39.56 -13.81 -54.09
CA MET A 13 40.96 -13.40 -53.93
C MET A 13 41.87 -13.92 -55.07
N ARG A 14 41.29 -14.23 -56.24
CA ARG A 14 42.08 -14.50 -57.45
C ARG A 14 42.65 -13.19 -58.02
N PRO A 15 43.98 -13.11 -58.28
CA PRO A 15 44.55 -11.95 -58.95
C PRO A 15 43.91 -11.82 -60.33
N GLY A 16 43.30 -10.66 -60.61
CA GLY A 16 42.60 -10.35 -61.85
C GLY A 16 41.07 -10.51 -61.81
N ALA A 17 40.47 -11.02 -60.74
CA ALA A 17 39.03 -10.94 -60.53
C ALA A 17 38.68 -9.58 -59.91
N GLY A 18 37.88 -8.76 -60.61
CA GLY A 18 37.45 -7.45 -60.11
C GLY A 18 36.83 -7.55 -58.72
N ARG A 19 37.09 -6.54 -57.87
CA ARG A 19 36.55 -6.40 -56.50
C ARG A 19 35.02 -6.21 -56.54
N SER A 20 34.28 -7.27 -56.82
CA SER A 20 32.82 -7.25 -56.85
C SER A 20 32.29 -7.93 -55.60
N HIS A 21 31.94 -7.11 -54.61
CA HIS A 21 31.20 -7.53 -53.42
C HIS A 21 29.74 -7.73 -53.81
N TRP A 22 29.30 -8.98 -53.96
CA TRP A 22 27.88 -9.28 -54.11
C TRP A 22 27.34 -9.71 -52.76
N MET A 23 26.44 -8.90 -52.20
CA MET A 23 25.62 -9.21 -51.03
C MET A 23 24.17 -9.28 -51.52
N ASP A 24 23.41 -10.24 -51.01
CA ASP A 24 21.97 -10.28 -51.29
C ASP A 24 21.28 -9.14 -50.52
N ASP A 25 21.07 -8.03 -51.23
CA ASP A 25 20.51 -6.77 -50.68
C ASP A 25 19.08 -6.98 -50.13
N SER A 26 18.41 -8.07 -50.55
CA SER A 26 17.05 -8.42 -50.12
C SER A 26 16.93 -8.87 -48.66
N VAL A 27 18.04 -9.21 -47.98
CA VAL A 27 18.00 -9.81 -46.62
C VAL A 27 18.52 -8.88 -45.53
N LEU A 28 19.64 -8.19 -45.75
CA LEU A 28 20.27 -7.31 -44.75
C LEU A 28 20.51 -5.87 -45.26
N GLY A 29 20.32 -5.63 -46.56
CA GLY A 29 20.50 -4.32 -47.18
C GLY A 29 21.89 -3.71 -46.94
N SER A 30 21.95 -2.38 -46.89
CA SER A 30 23.15 -1.58 -46.58
C SER A 30 23.65 -1.68 -45.13
N ARG A 31 22.98 -2.45 -44.25
CA ARG A 31 23.32 -2.54 -42.83
C ARG A 31 24.47 -3.49 -42.53
N ALA A 32 24.86 -4.37 -43.47
CA ALA A 32 25.97 -5.28 -43.26
C ALA A 32 27.19 -4.95 -44.12
N LEU A 33 28.37 -5.02 -43.51
CA LEU A 33 29.66 -4.75 -44.13
C LEU A 33 30.62 -5.90 -43.83
N LEU A 34 31.25 -6.47 -44.85
CA LEU A 34 32.31 -7.46 -44.67
C LEU A 34 33.67 -6.77 -44.75
N ASP A 35 34.36 -6.68 -43.62
CA ASP A 35 35.72 -6.18 -43.53
C ASP A 35 36.73 -7.33 -43.67
N VAL A 36 37.43 -7.34 -44.79
CA VAL A 36 38.48 -8.32 -45.11
C VAL A 36 39.90 -7.78 -44.86
N THR A 37 40.00 -6.52 -44.43
CA THR A 37 41.29 -5.87 -44.13
C THR A 37 41.81 -6.25 -42.75
N VAL A 38 40.91 -6.72 -41.88
CA VAL A 38 41.22 -7.25 -40.56
C VAL A 38 41.40 -8.77 -40.57
N THR A 39 42.23 -9.30 -39.66
CA THR A 39 42.44 -10.75 -39.48
C THR A 39 42.08 -11.19 -38.06
N PRO A 40 41.07 -12.05 -37.88
CA PRO A 40 40.23 -12.67 -38.91
C PRO A 40 39.30 -11.68 -39.60
N ALA A 41 38.85 -11.97 -40.82
CA ALA A 41 37.87 -11.15 -41.53
C ALA A 41 36.53 -11.08 -40.76
N GLU A 42 35.91 -9.91 -40.71
CA GLU A 42 34.75 -9.62 -39.85
C GLU A 42 33.51 -9.24 -40.67
N LEU A 43 32.35 -9.78 -40.29
CA LEU A 43 31.05 -9.33 -40.80
C LEU A 43 30.40 -8.43 -39.76
N LEU A 44 30.33 -7.13 -40.06
CA LEU A 44 29.64 -6.14 -39.24
C LEU A 44 28.17 -6.06 -39.68
N ILE A 45 27.24 -6.15 -38.73
CA ILE A 45 25.82 -5.86 -38.97
C ILE A 45 25.43 -4.71 -38.03
N THR A 46 24.94 -3.62 -38.61
CA THR A 46 24.46 -2.45 -37.88
C THR A 46 22.95 -2.49 -37.70
N ASP A 47 22.45 -1.89 -36.62
CA ASP A 47 20.99 -1.84 -36.32
C ASP A 47 20.33 -3.22 -36.40
N VAL A 48 20.78 -4.15 -35.55
CA VAL A 48 20.31 -5.55 -35.56
C VAL A 48 18.83 -5.61 -35.21
N LYS A 49 18.04 -6.28 -36.06
CA LYS A 49 16.59 -6.45 -35.93
C LYS A 49 16.25 -7.90 -35.56
N ALA A 50 15.06 -8.12 -35.00
CA ALA A 50 14.56 -9.48 -34.70
C ALA A 50 14.59 -10.42 -35.93
N SER A 51 14.37 -9.87 -37.14
CA SER A 51 14.46 -10.61 -38.41
C SER A 51 15.88 -11.09 -38.75
N ASP A 52 16.90 -10.50 -38.14
CA ASP A 52 18.29 -10.86 -38.36
C ASP A 52 18.67 -12.15 -37.59
N ALA A 53 17.80 -12.68 -36.72
CA ALA A 53 18.01 -13.97 -36.04
C ALA A 53 17.98 -15.17 -37.00
N GLY A 54 18.93 -16.10 -36.87
CA GLY A 54 18.98 -17.37 -37.63
C GLY A 54 20.40 -17.82 -37.99
N LEU A 55 20.51 -18.83 -38.85
CA LEU A 55 21.76 -19.54 -39.10
C LEU A 55 22.65 -18.88 -40.16
N TYR A 56 23.76 -18.29 -39.73
CA TYR A 56 24.84 -17.82 -40.59
C TYR A 56 25.80 -19.00 -40.88
N LYS A 57 26.36 -19.06 -42.07
CA LYS A 57 27.31 -20.05 -42.59
C LYS A 57 28.59 -19.29 -42.87
N CYS A 58 29.76 -19.90 -42.91
CA CYS A 58 30.96 -19.28 -43.44
C CYS A 58 31.74 -20.24 -44.30
N ARG A 59 31.85 -19.94 -45.58
CA ARG A 59 32.43 -20.75 -46.66
C ARG A 59 33.79 -20.18 -47.04
N VAL A 60 34.82 -20.99 -47.09
CA VAL A 60 36.17 -20.58 -47.48
C VAL A 60 36.62 -21.52 -48.57
N ASP A 61 36.82 -20.98 -49.76
CA ASP A 61 37.26 -21.73 -50.93
C ASP A 61 38.78 -21.69 -51.06
N PHE A 62 39.39 -22.83 -51.39
CA PHE A 62 40.83 -22.97 -51.60
C PHE A 62 41.11 -23.35 -53.05
N ARG A 63 42.26 -22.96 -53.59
CA ARG A 63 42.61 -23.27 -55.00
C ARG A 63 42.87 -24.75 -55.26
N ARG A 64 43.40 -25.47 -54.27
CA ARG A 64 43.83 -26.87 -54.39
C ARG A 64 43.37 -27.75 -53.21
N GLN A 65 42.39 -27.28 -52.45
CA GLN A 65 41.81 -28.00 -51.31
C GLN A 65 40.29 -27.85 -51.29
N PRO A 66 39.56 -28.76 -50.63
CA PRO A 66 38.12 -28.65 -50.49
C PRO A 66 37.70 -27.39 -49.74
N THR A 67 36.58 -26.80 -50.17
CA THR A 67 35.95 -25.66 -49.50
C THR A 67 35.61 -26.00 -48.04
N LYS A 68 36.09 -25.22 -47.08
CA LYS A 68 35.71 -25.36 -45.67
C LYS A 68 34.46 -24.53 -45.39
N THR A 69 33.53 -25.09 -44.63
CA THR A 69 32.29 -24.41 -44.26
C THR A 69 32.04 -24.53 -42.76
N THR A 70 31.85 -23.40 -42.09
CA THR A 70 31.41 -23.31 -40.68
C THR A 70 29.97 -22.77 -40.62
N ARG A 71 29.25 -22.95 -39.51
CA ARG A 71 27.93 -22.34 -39.27
C ARG A 71 27.89 -21.75 -37.87
N VAL A 72 27.15 -20.66 -37.70
CA VAL A 72 26.95 -19.91 -36.45
C VAL A 72 25.49 -19.49 -36.40
N SER A 73 24.81 -19.75 -35.28
CA SER A 73 23.45 -19.26 -35.07
C SER A 73 23.50 -17.88 -34.41
N LEU A 74 22.80 -16.90 -34.99
CA LEU A 74 22.56 -15.61 -34.36
C LEU A 74 21.18 -15.64 -33.69
N SER A 75 21.15 -15.46 -32.37
CA SER A 75 19.92 -15.22 -31.62
C SER A 75 19.80 -13.73 -31.30
N VAL A 76 18.63 -13.16 -31.52
CA VAL A 76 18.34 -11.75 -31.20
C VAL A 76 17.39 -11.73 -30.01
N LEU A 77 17.79 -11.01 -28.96
CA LEU A 77 16.97 -10.84 -27.77
C LEU A 77 15.88 -9.80 -28.05
N ILE A 78 14.66 -10.10 -27.62
CA ILE A 78 13.50 -9.23 -27.80
C ILE A 78 12.92 -8.97 -26.41
N PRO A 79 12.96 -7.74 -25.88
CA PRO A 79 12.34 -7.45 -24.58
C PRO A 79 10.80 -7.57 -24.66
N PRO A 80 10.13 -7.75 -23.52
CA PRO A 80 8.67 -7.76 -23.46
C PRO A 80 8.06 -6.46 -23.99
N ARG A 81 7.04 -6.56 -24.84
CA ARG A 81 6.49 -5.40 -25.57
C ARG A 81 5.54 -4.57 -24.72
N ARG A 82 4.68 -5.24 -23.96
CA ARG A 82 3.64 -4.62 -23.14
C ARG A 82 3.48 -5.40 -21.87
N VAL A 83 3.41 -4.69 -20.76
CA VAL A 83 3.10 -5.24 -19.44
C VAL A 83 1.95 -4.41 -18.88
N PHE A 84 0.90 -5.09 -18.43
CA PHE A 84 -0.24 -4.45 -17.80
C PHE A 84 -0.79 -5.32 -16.68
N LEU A 85 -1.49 -4.66 -15.76
CA LEU A 85 -2.02 -5.29 -14.56
C LEU A 85 -3.51 -5.46 -14.66
N VAL A 86 -4.00 -6.55 -14.10
CA VAL A 86 -5.41 -6.91 -14.02
C VAL A 86 -5.72 -7.26 -12.57
N SER A 87 -6.72 -6.60 -11.98
CA SER A 87 -7.22 -6.94 -10.64
C SER A 87 -8.65 -7.46 -10.77
N ASN A 88 -8.91 -8.65 -10.23
CA ASN A 88 -10.22 -9.31 -10.31
C ASN A 88 -10.82 -9.32 -11.74
N GLY A 89 -9.99 -9.49 -12.77
CA GLY A 89 -10.41 -9.50 -14.18
C GLY A 89 -10.54 -8.13 -14.86
N VAL A 90 -10.31 -7.02 -14.15
CA VAL A 90 -10.38 -5.66 -14.69
C VAL A 90 -8.96 -5.07 -14.84
N PRO A 91 -8.60 -4.48 -15.99
CA PRO A 91 -7.32 -3.79 -16.16
C PRO A 91 -7.17 -2.60 -15.20
N VAL A 92 -5.99 -2.47 -14.58
CA VAL A 92 -5.67 -1.39 -13.63
C VAL A 92 -4.39 -0.68 -14.04
N THR A 93 -4.29 0.61 -13.75
CA THR A 93 -3.20 1.46 -14.22
C THR A 93 -2.38 2.08 -13.10
N THR A 94 -3.01 2.85 -12.21
CA THR A 94 -2.29 3.65 -11.21
C THR A 94 -2.57 3.26 -9.78
N VAL A 95 -3.83 2.93 -9.48
CA VAL A 95 -4.31 2.70 -8.11
C VAL A 95 -5.26 1.51 -8.08
N ILE A 96 -5.15 0.69 -7.04
CA ILE A 96 -6.08 -0.40 -6.73
C ILE A 96 -6.73 -0.15 -5.36
N GLY A 97 -8.01 -0.53 -5.22
CA GLY A 97 -8.80 -0.26 -4.02
C GLY A 97 -9.94 0.73 -4.27
N PRO A 98 -10.49 1.38 -3.22
CA PRO A 98 -9.99 1.38 -1.84
C PRO A 98 -10.32 0.09 -1.07
N PHE A 99 -9.33 -0.46 -0.37
CA PHE A 99 -9.46 -1.66 0.48
C PHE A 99 -9.64 -1.33 1.96
N ARG A 100 -10.10 -2.29 2.75
CA ARG A 100 -10.10 -2.26 4.22
C ARG A 100 -8.96 -3.10 4.78
N GLU A 101 -8.68 -2.93 6.07
CA GLU A 101 -7.72 -3.81 6.76
C GLU A 101 -8.23 -5.25 6.80
N GLY A 102 -7.33 -6.20 6.54
CA GLY A 102 -7.66 -7.63 6.44
C GLY A 102 -8.13 -8.08 5.06
N ASP A 103 -8.44 -7.16 4.14
CA ASP A 103 -8.83 -7.50 2.77
C ASP A 103 -7.73 -8.28 2.04
N LYS A 104 -8.16 -9.11 1.10
CA LYS A 104 -7.30 -9.85 0.17
C LYS A 104 -7.76 -9.61 -1.25
N THR A 105 -6.82 -9.46 -2.18
CA THR A 105 -7.12 -9.25 -3.61
C THR A 105 -6.15 -10.02 -4.49
N SER A 106 -6.61 -10.50 -5.64
CA SER A 106 -5.74 -11.10 -6.65
C SER A 106 -5.31 -10.06 -7.67
N LEU A 107 -4.03 -10.09 -8.00
CA LEU A 107 -3.41 -9.21 -8.97
C LEU A 107 -2.67 -10.06 -10.00
N THR A 108 -3.07 -9.96 -11.26
CA THR A 108 -2.49 -10.68 -12.39
C THR A 108 -1.69 -9.69 -13.23
N CYS A 109 -0.44 -10.05 -13.51
CA CYS A 109 0.40 -9.31 -14.43
C CYS A 109 0.48 -10.06 -15.75
N VAL A 110 0.18 -9.36 -16.85
CA VAL A 110 0.20 -9.92 -18.19
C VAL A 110 1.33 -9.28 -18.98
N SER A 111 2.29 -10.10 -19.41
CA SER A 111 3.43 -9.69 -20.24
C SER A 111 3.27 -10.26 -21.65
N GLN A 112 3.29 -9.38 -22.67
CA GLN A 112 3.08 -9.75 -24.07
C GLN A 112 4.40 -9.84 -24.86
N GLY A 113 4.62 -11.00 -25.48
CA GLY A 113 5.77 -11.29 -26.33
C GLY A 113 7.10 -11.31 -25.57
N GLY A 114 8.19 -11.21 -26.33
CA GLY A 114 9.56 -11.30 -25.83
C GLY A 114 10.27 -12.54 -26.35
N TRP A 115 11.61 -12.51 -26.35
CA TRP A 115 12.45 -13.66 -26.66
C TRP A 115 13.80 -13.54 -25.95
N PRO A 116 14.28 -14.57 -25.23
CA PRO A 116 13.55 -15.76 -24.77
C PRO A 116 12.25 -15.44 -24.03
N ARG A 117 11.45 -16.46 -23.73
CA ARG A 117 10.20 -16.28 -22.97
C ARG A 117 10.48 -15.50 -21.68
N PRO A 118 9.77 -14.41 -21.38
CA PRO A 118 10.04 -13.63 -20.19
C PRO A 118 9.44 -14.27 -18.95
N ARG A 119 10.17 -14.18 -17.84
CA ARG A 119 9.61 -14.39 -16.50
C ARG A 119 8.91 -13.13 -16.03
N VAL A 120 7.92 -13.32 -15.18
CA VAL A 120 7.13 -12.26 -14.57
C VAL A 120 7.25 -12.43 -13.06
N LEU A 121 7.75 -11.42 -12.36
CA LEU A 121 7.96 -11.44 -10.91
C LEU A 121 7.29 -10.24 -10.26
N TRP A 122 6.89 -10.42 -9.01
CA TRP A 122 6.22 -9.39 -8.22
C TRP A 122 7.10 -8.81 -7.13
N TYR A 123 7.08 -7.48 -7.03
CA TYR A 123 7.79 -6.72 -6.02
C TYR A 123 6.83 -5.78 -5.29
N MET A 124 7.05 -5.60 -3.99
CA MET A 124 6.39 -4.59 -3.16
C MET A 124 7.48 -3.76 -2.48
N GLU A 125 7.46 -2.44 -2.69
CA GLU A 125 8.54 -1.55 -2.19
C GLU A 125 9.94 -2.04 -2.59
N GLY A 126 10.07 -2.58 -3.81
CA GLY A 126 11.32 -3.15 -4.34
C GLY A 126 11.73 -4.50 -3.75
N ARG A 127 10.95 -5.10 -2.83
CA ARG A 127 11.19 -6.44 -2.30
C ARG A 127 10.38 -7.47 -3.06
N LEU A 128 11.02 -8.56 -3.46
CA LEU A 128 10.35 -9.69 -4.10
C LEU A 128 9.30 -10.28 -3.13
N ILE A 129 8.04 -10.39 -3.59
CA ILE A 129 6.90 -10.93 -2.84
C ILE A 129 6.30 -12.18 -3.50
N ASP A 130 6.93 -12.66 -4.56
CA ASP A 130 6.50 -13.82 -5.31
C ASP A 130 6.86 -15.11 -4.55
N ALA A 131 5.85 -15.82 -4.05
CA ALA A 131 6.04 -16.99 -3.20
C ALA A 131 6.48 -18.25 -3.98
N ASP A 132 6.13 -18.32 -5.27
CA ASP A 132 6.31 -19.50 -6.11
C ASP A 132 7.43 -19.32 -7.15
N ILE A 133 8.51 -18.62 -6.77
CA ILE A 133 9.65 -18.39 -7.67
C ILE A 133 10.20 -19.71 -8.24
N ASP A 134 10.15 -20.80 -7.48
CA ASP A 134 10.61 -22.13 -7.93
C ASP A 134 9.71 -22.73 -9.03
N GLN A 135 8.40 -22.45 -9.04
CA GLN A 135 7.51 -22.88 -10.13
C GLN A 135 7.71 -22.04 -11.39
N VAL A 136 7.94 -20.72 -11.23
CA VAL A 136 8.29 -19.82 -12.34
C VAL A 136 9.63 -20.24 -12.97
N LEU A 137 10.60 -20.66 -12.15
CA LEU A 137 11.90 -21.13 -12.61
C LEU A 137 11.85 -22.54 -13.25
N GLN A 138 10.95 -23.42 -12.81
CA GLN A 138 10.80 -24.78 -13.35
C GLN A 138 9.96 -24.86 -14.64
N ALA A 139 9.02 -23.94 -14.85
CA ALA A 139 8.19 -23.88 -16.06
C ALA A 139 8.97 -23.49 -17.34
N ASP A 140 10.17 -22.93 -17.18
CA ASP A 140 10.95 -22.33 -18.28
C ASP A 140 12.12 -23.20 -18.77
N GLY A 141 12.27 -24.45 -18.30
CA GLY A 141 13.18 -25.46 -18.86
C GLY A 141 14.43 -24.88 -19.52
N LEU A 142 15.38 -24.40 -18.71
CA LEU A 142 16.65 -23.82 -19.17
C LEU A 142 17.35 -24.76 -20.16
N VAL A 143 17.09 -24.56 -21.45
CA VAL A 143 18.01 -24.95 -22.50
C VAL A 143 19.16 -23.97 -22.38
N GLU A 144 20.23 -24.39 -21.70
CA GLU A 144 21.52 -23.71 -21.84
C GLU A 144 21.75 -23.47 -23.33
N PRO A 145 22.04 -22.24 -23.75
CA PRO A 145 22.31 -21.98 -25.15
C PRO A 145 23.56 -22.80 -25.51
N GLU A 146 23.45 -23.66 -26.54
CA GLU A 146 24.52 -24.61 -26.91
C GLU A 146 25.91 -23.96 -26.83
N PRO A 147 26.97 -24.70 -26.45
CA PRO A 147 28.30 -24.16 -26.11
C PRO A 147 29.00 -23.34 -27.22
N ASN A 148 28.37 -23.16 -28.40
CA ASN A 148 28.85 -22.37 -29.53
C ASN A 148 27.92 -21.20 -29.95
N SER A 149 26.92 -20.83 -29.16
CA SER A 149 25.99 -19.75 -29.48
C SER A 149 26.52 -18.39 -29.01
N LYS A 150 26.66 -17.42 -29.93
CA LYS A 150 27.16 -16.07 -29.63
C LYS A 150 25.99 -15.09 -29.56
N VAL A 151 25.80 -14.46 -28.39
CA VAL A 151 24.76 -13.44 -28.13
C VAL A 151 25.35 -12.06 -28.38
N PHE A 152 24.72 -11.24 -29.23
CA PHE A 152 25.19 -9.88 -29.56
C PHE A 152 24.23 -8.82 -29.02
N LEU A 153 24.78 -7.82 -28.31
CA LEU A 153 24.06 -6.63 -27.83
C LEU A 153 24.40 -5.40 -28.69
N PRO A 154 23.54 -4.38 -28.76
CA PRO A 154 23.88 -3.15 -29.49
C PRO A 154 24.80 -2.23 -28.67
N ARG A 155 26.02 -2.04 -29.22
CA ARG A 155 27.00 -0.93 -29.10
C ARG A 155 27.79 -0.71 -27.80
N SER A 156 29.03 -1.20 -27.77
CA SER A 156 30.28 -0.41 -27.94
C SER A 156 31.46 -1.40 -28.03
N ALA A 157 32.48 -1.04 -28.80
CA ALA A 157 33.52 -1.94 -29.29
C ALA A 157 34.27 -2.75 -28.20
N ARG A 158 34.24 -4.08 -28.31
CA ARG A 158 35.33 -4.98 -27.90
C ARG A 158 35.42 -6.18 -28.84
N THR A 159 36.51 -6.22 -29.61
CA THR A 159 36.92 -7.32 -30.49
C THR A 159 37.33 -8.53 -29.64
N LEU A 160 36.90 -9.74 -30.00
CA LEU A 160 37.24 -10.97 -29.27
C LEU A 160 37.93 -11.98 -30.20
N HIS A 161 39.22 -12.19 -29.94
CA HIS A 161 40.08 -13.18 -30.57
C HIS A 161 39.56 -14.61 -30.37
N VAL A 162 39.72 -15.46 -31.40
CA VAL A 162 39.47 -16.90 -31.34
C VAL A 162 40.82 -17.63 -31.22
N PRO A 163 41.02 -18.56 -30.27
CA PRO A 163 42.28 -19.25 -30.09
C PRO A 163 42.49 -20.34 -31.16
N GLN A 164 43.76 -20.53 -31.54
CA GLN A 164 44.20 -21.54 -32.48
C GLN A 164 44.29 -22.92 -31.80
N SER A 165 43.70 -23.95 -32.42
CA SER A 165 43.93 -25.35 -32.07
C SER A 165 44.86 -25.99 -33.10
N SER A 166 45.96 -26.54 -32.59
CA SER A 166 47.11 -27.09 -33.29
C SER A 166 46.89 -28.51 -33.83
N ASN A 167 47.62 -28.81 -34.90
CA ASN A 167 47.82 -30.11 -35.56
C ASN A 167 48.14 -31.27 -34.61
N ASN A 168 47.66 -32.50 -34.91
CA ASN A 168 48.50 -33.57 -35.50
C ASN A 168 47.64 -34.79 -35.96
N PRO A 169 48.02 -35.52 -37.03
CA PRO A 169 47.31 -36.69 -37.55
C PRO A 169 47.95 -38.01 -37.09
N ASN A 170 47.14 -39.06 -36.89
CA ASN A 170 47.41 -40.43 -37.36
C ASN A 170 46.40 -41.46 -36.81
N SER A 171 45.91 -42.30 -37.72
CA SER A 171 45.75 -43.76 -37.60
C SER A 171 44.44 -44.28 -38.23
N ILE A 172 44.65 -45.31 -39.02
CA ILE A 172 43.76 -46.01 -39.94
C ILE A 172 43.12 -47.21 -39.23
N ARG A 173 41.83 -47.48 -39.47
CA ARG A 173 41.37 -48.86 -39.74
C ARG A 173 40.06 -48.90 -40.53
N LYS A 174 40.07 -49.75 -41.56
CA LYS A 174 38.98 -50.06 -42.48
C LYS A 174 38.03 -51.10 -41.88
N SER A 175 36.77 -51.07 -42.27
CA SER A 175 35.99 -52.27 -42.56
C SER A 175 35.09 -52.02 -43.78
N LYS A 176 35.05 -53.02 -44.67
CA LYS A 176 34.20 -53.11 -45.88
C LYS A 176 32.91 -53.82 -45.53
N SER A 177 31.78 -53.34 -46.06
CA SER A 177 30.58 -54.11 -46.45
C SER A 177 29.54 -53.06 -46.87
N SER A 178 28.70 -53.16 -47.87
CA SER A 178 28.44 -54.03 -49.02
C SER A 178 27.36 -53.26 -49.80
N ASN A 179 27.36 -53.40 -51.13
CA ASN A 179 26.28 -53.09 -52.08
C ASN A 179 25.03 -52.37 -51.55
N ASN A 180 24.74 -51.19 -52.09
CA ASN A 180 23.42 -50.90 -52.66
C ASN A 180 23.48 -49.65 -53.53
N SER A 181 23.09 -49.83 -54.80
CA SER A 181 22.69 -48.76 -55.69
C SER A 181 21.50 -48.01 -55.08
N ILE A 182 21.63 -46.71 -54.87
CA ILE A 182 20.51 -45.83 -54.48
C ILE A 182 20.39 -44.74 -55.53
N SER A 183 19.25 -44.77 -56.21
CA SER A 183 18.73 -43.80 -57.16
C SER A 183 18.73 -42.40 -56.55
N ILE A 184 19.23 -41.42 -57.29
CA ILE A 184 19.21 -40.00 -56.90
C ILE A 184 17.80 -39.47 -57.23
N GLU A 185 16.89 -39.53 -56.26
CA GLU A 185 15.71 -38.67 -56.29
C GLU A 185 16.15 -37.21 -56.09
N LYS A 186 15.67 -36.32 -56.96
CA LYS A 186 15.88 -34.87 -56.82
C LYS A 186 15.35 -34.44 -55.44
N PRO A 187 16.12 -33.75 -54.60
CA PRO A 187 15.58 -33.18 -53.39
C PRO A 187 14.58 -32.08 -53.77
N THR A 188 13.31 -32.41 -53.61
CA THR A 188 12.17 -31.52 -53.58
C THR A 188 12.40 -30.46 -52.50
N SER A 189 12.32 -29.19 -52.93
CA SER A 189 12.12 -27.98 -52.13
C SER A 189 12.69 -27.99 -50.70
N ILE A 190 13.94 -27.56 -50.55
CA ILE A 190 14.46 -27.16 -49.24
C ILE A 190 13.71 -25.89 -48.84
N ARG A 191 12.77 -26.04 -47.89
CA ARG A 191 12.06 -24.95 -47.22
C ARG A 191 13.05 -23.82 -46.88
N GLY A 192 12.70 -22.60 -47.29
CA GLY A 192 13.47 -21.39 -47.01
C GLY A 192 13.72 -21.17 -45.51
N PRO A 193 14.50 -20.14 -45.13
CA PRO A 193 14.82 -19.89 -43.74
C PRO A 193 13.50 -19.66 -42.98
N GLN A 194 13.25 -20.45 -41.93
CA GLN A 194 12.12 -20.22 -41.03
C GLN A 194 12.19 -18.77 -40.55
N LYS A 195 11.25 -17.95 -41.03
CA LYS A 195 10.85 -16.70 -40.38
C LYS A 195 10.64 -17.06 -38.90
N LEU A 196 11.16 -16.25 -37.97
CA LEU A 196 10.78 -16.34 -36.56
C LEU A 196 9.24 -16.51 -36.53
N PRO A 197 8.68 -17.61 -35.99
CA PRO A 197 7.25 -17.89 -36.10
C PRO A 197 6.44 -16.65 -35.74
N GLN A 198 5.43 -16.30 -36.55
CA GLN A 198 4.48 -15.21 -36.22
C GLN A 198 3.77 -15.45 -34.88
N GLU A 199 3.83 -16.68 -34.36
CA GLU A 199 3.40 -17.12 -33.03
C GLU A 199 4.23 -16.52 -31.87
N LEU A 200 5.51 -16.18 -32.08
CA LEU A 200 6.37 -15.60 -31.02
C LEU A 200 6.08 -14.12 -30.72
N GLN A 201 5.12 -13.51 -31.43
CA GLN A 201 4.73 -12.11 -31.21
C GLN A 201 3.37 -11.95 -30.51
N HIS A 202 2.60 -13.03 -30.37
CA HIS A 202 1.21 -13.00 -29.90
C HIS A 202 0.95 -13.85 -28.64
N TYR A 203 1.97 -14.44 -28.04
CA TYR A 203 1.82 -15.14 -26.78
C TYR A 203 1.92 -14.16 -25.60
N SER A 204 1.24 -14.49 -24.51
CA SER A 204 1.37 -13.81 -23.21
C SER A 204 1.91 -14.77 -22.15
N VAL A 205 2.61 -14.21 -21.19
CA VAL A 205 2.95 -14.88 -19.93
C VAL A 205 2.26 -14.13 -18.81
N GLU A 206 1.67 -14.87 -17.89
CA GLU A 206 0.89 -14.33 -16.80
C GLU A 206 1.39 -14.87 -15.48
N ASN A 207 1.38 -14.01 -14.47
CA ASN A 207 1.65 -14.40 -13.10
C ASN A 207 0.67 -13.68 -12.16
N THR A 208 -0.01 -14.45 -11.31
CA THR A 208 -1.04 -13.95 -10.39
C THR A 208 -0.60 -14.15 -8.96
N ILE A 209 -0.62 -13.07 -8.17
CA ILE A 209 -0.39 -13.10 -6.73
C ILE A 209 -1.67 -12.80 -5.96
N THR A 210 -1.74 -13.29 -4.72
CA THR A 210 -2.74 -12.84 -3.75
C THR A 210 -2.09 -11.84 -2.81
N LEU A 211 -2.51 -10.59 -2.88
CA LEU A 211 -2.12 -9.54 -1.95
C LEU A 211 -3.00 -9.62 -0.70
N GLY A 212 -2.36 -9.58 0.46
CA GLY A 212 -3.02 -9.50 1.76
C GLY A 212 -2.83 -10.75 2.64
N PRO A 213 -3.33 -10.73 3.89
CA PRO A 213 -4.24 -9.73 4.45
C PRO A 213 -3.58 -8.34 4.58
N LEU A 214 -4.23 -7.33 4.00
CA LEU A 214 -3.71 -5.95 3.95
C LEU A 214 -3.72 -5.29 5.33
N ARG A 215 -2.70 -4.47 5.61
CA ARG A 215 -2.53 -3.72 6.85
C ARG A 215 -2.50 -2.21 6.58
N ARG A 216 -2.70 -1.37 7.60
CA ARG A 216 -2.58 0.11 7.47
C ARG A 216 -1.27 0.55 6.81
N SER A 217 -0.18 -0.14 7.14
CA SER A 217 1.15 0.12 6.58
C SER A 217 1.25 -0.08 5.08
N ASP A 218 0.28 -0.77 4.47
CA ASP A 218 0.27 -1.05 3.03
C ASP A 218 -0.35 0.09 2.22
N LEU A 219 -0.98 1.07 2.87
CA LEU A 219 -1.47 2.29 2.22
C LEU A 219 -0.34 2.98 1.44
N LYS A 220 -0.62 3.31 0.18
CA LYS A 220 0.30 3.93 -0.78
C LYS A 220 1.54 3.09 -1.12
N LYS A 221 1.65 1.83 -0.67
CA LYS A 221 2.73 0.96 -1.13
C LYS A 221 2.61 0.72 -2.62
N LEU A 222 3.76 0.72 -3.28
CA LEU A 222 3.90 0.46 -4.70
C LEU A 222 4.10 -1.04 -4.94
N VAL A 223 3.14 -1.66 -5.61
CA VAL A 223 3.23 -3.03 -6.10
C VAL A 223 3.65 -2.99 -7.56
N THR A 224 4.81 -3.57 -7.84
CA THR A 224 5.44 -3.57 -9.17
C THR A 224 5.49 -4.98 -9.71
N CYS A 225 4.95 -5.17 -10.91
CA CYS A 225 5.25 -6.31 -11.73
C CYS A 225 6.47 -6.01 -12.60
N GLU A 226 7.43 -6.92 -12.61
CA GLU A 226 8.60 -6.87 -13.46
C GLU A 226 8.60 -8.05 -14.42
N SER A 227 8.69 -7.77 -15.72
CA SER A 227 8.86 -8.78 -16.75
C SER A 227 10.23 -8.70 -17.39
N SER A 228 10.97 -9.80 -17.35
CA SER A 228 12.35 -9.88 -17.85
C SER A 228 12.60 -11.20 -18.57
N ASN A 229 13.21 -11.15 -19.74
CA ASN A 229 13.64 -12.33 -20.51
C ASN A 229 15.11 -12.69 -20.28
N THR A 230 15.98 -11.69 -20.06
CA THR A 230 17.43 -11.90 -19.82
C THR A 230 18.01 -10.80 -18.95
N ASN A 231 19.17 -11.03 -18.35
CA ASN A 231 19.91 -10.01 -17.58
C ASN A 231 20.60 -8.96 -18.47
N LEU A 232 20.47 -9.04 -19.79
CA LEU A 232 21.13 -8.16 -20.75
C LEU A 232 20.22 -7.05 -21.30
N THR A 233 18.93 -7.13 -21.01
CA THR A 233 17.91 -6.16 -21.41
C THR A 233 17.23 -5.60 -20.18
N SER A 234 16.93 -4.30 -20.17
CA SER A 234 16.14 -3.70 -19.10
C SER A 234 14.76 -4.37 -19.03
N PRO A 235 14.28 -4.72 -17.83
CA PRO A 235 12.97 -5.33 -17.68
C PRO A 235 11.85 -4.31 -17.98
N THR A 236 10.71 -4.82 -18.43
CA THR A 236 9.51 -4.01 -18.63
C THR A 236 8.63 -4.14 -17.39
N THR A 237 8.24 -3.01 -16.79
CA THR A 237 7.51 -2.99 -15.52
C THR A 237 6.14 -2.33 -15.64
N ALA A 238 5.19 -2.78 -14.81
CA ALA A 238 3.93 -2.08 -14.55
C ALA A 238 3.72 -2.01 -13.04
N ALA A 239 3.19 -0.90 -12.52
CA ALA A 239 3.06 -0.71 -11.09
C ALA A 239 1.76 -0.01 -10.71
N VAL A 240 1.24 -0.33 -9.53
CA VAL A 240 0.04 0.28 -8.94
C VAL A 240 0.29 0.59 -7.47
N MET A 241 -0.36 1.65 -6.98
CA MET A 241 -0.39 1.99 -5.56
C MET A 241 -1.63 1.41 -4.89
N ILE A 242 -1.47 0.93 -3.66
CA ILE A 242 -2.58 0.44 -2.84
C ILE A 242 -3.31 1.62 -2.20
N ASP A 243 -4.61 1.72 -2.42
CA ASP A 243 -5.50 2.66 -1.74
C ASP A 243 -6.33 1.97 -0.67
N MET A 244 -6.51 2.59 0.50
CA MET A 244 -7.22 1.98 1.62
C MET A 244 -8.12 2.95 2.38
N ASN A 245 -9.30 2.50 2.77
CA ASN A 245 -10.13 3.16 3.78
C ASN A 245 -9.78 2.58 5.15
N LEU A 246 -9.37 3.45 6.07
CA LEU A 246 -8.87 3.08 7.40
C LEU A 246 -9.82 3.64 8.46
N GLU A 247 -10.27 2.79 9.38
CA GLU A 247 -11.15 3.19 10.48
C GLU A 247 -10.38 4.09 11.49
N PRO A 248 -11.06 4.91 12.31
CA PRO A 248 -10.40 5.68 13.36
C PRO A 248 -9.66 4.75 14.34
N LEU A 249 -8.40 5.06 14.65
CA LEU A 249 -7.59 4.26 15.57
C LEU A 249 -7.81 4.68 17.03
N SER A 250 -7.93 5.99 17.26
CA SER A 250 -8.16 6.56 18.59
C SER A 250 -9.02 7.82 18.47
N VAL A 251 -9.75 8.09 19.56
CA VAL A 251 -10.50 9.31 19.81
C VAL A 251 -10.12 9.75 21.21
N GLU A 252 -9.55 10.95 21.32
CA GLU A 252 -9.09 11.53 22.58
C GLU A 252 -9.73 12.91 22.80
N VAL A 253 -10.36 13.11 23.96
CA VAL A 253 -10.98 14.38 24.36
C VAL A 253 -10.09 15.09 25.37
N PHE A 254 -9.64 16.28 24.98
CA PHE A 254 -8.89 17.23 25.80
C PHE A 254 -9.79 18.39 26.21
N GLY A 255 -9.51 18.95 27.38
CA GLY A 255 -10.23 20.10 27.92
C GLY A 255 -9.36 20.87 28.91
N PRO A 256 -9.87 21.98 29.46
CA PRO A 256 -9.20 22.71 30.53
C PRO A 256 -9.12 21.87 31.82
N GLU A 257 -8.29 22.30 32.76
CA GLU A 257 -8.20 21.66 34.07
C GLU A 257 -9.55 21.68 34.80
N GLU A 258 -9.99 20.51 35.28
CA GLU A 258 -11.16 20.38 36.13
C GLU A 258 -10.88 20.83 37.57
N PRO A 259 -11.88 21.36 38.30
CA PRO A 259 -13.30 21.48 37.95
C PRO A 259 -13.66 22.77 37.20
N LEU A 260 -14.68 22.70 36.34
CA LEU A 260 -15.17 23.84 35.56
C LEU A 260 -16.07 24.75 36.42
N SER A 261 -15.91 26.07 36.32
CA SER A 261 -16.85 27.02 36.94
C SER A 261 -18.09 27.23 36.08
N SER A 262 -19.29 27.15 36.68
CA SER A 262 -20.57 27.46 36.04
C SER A 262 -20.62 28.87 35.44
N GLY A 263 -21.21 29.00 34.24
CA GLY A 263 -21.42 30.27 33.55
C GLY A 263 -20.21 30.80 32.76
N LYS A 264 -19.03 30.16 32.87
CA LYS A 264 -17.83 30.53 32.12
C LYS A 264 -17.70 29.70 30.84
N GLU A 265 -17.20 30.30 29.78
CA GLU A 265 -16.94 29.58 28.52
C GLU A 265 -15.61 28.81 28.58
N TYR A 266 -15.63 27.57 28.07
CA TYR A 266 -14.47 26.68 27.96
C TYR A 266 -14.43 26.02 26.59
N GLU A 267 -13.24 25.65 26.13
CA GLU A 267 -13.06 24.89 24.88
C GLU A 267 -12.67 23.44 25.18
N LEU A 268 -13.40 22.51 24.57
CA LEU A 268 -13.04 21.11 24.49
C LEU A 268 -12.48 20.81 23.10
N ILE A 269 -11.46 19.96 23.03
CA ILE A 269 -10.82 19.55 21.79
C ILE A 269 -10.94 18.03 21.71
N CYS A 270 -11.48 17.52 20.62
CA CYS A 270 -11.46 16.10 20.32
C CYS A 270 -10.47 15.85 19.20
N GLU A 271 -9.48 15.00 19.44
CA GLU A 271 -8.48 14.58 18.48
C GLU A 271 -8.75 13.14 18.03
N VAL A 272 -8.82 12.94 16.72
CA VAL A 272 -9.09 11.64 16.10
C VAL A 272 -7.94 11.30 15.18
N VAL A 273 -7.31 10.15 15.40
CA VAL A 273 -6.10 9.73 14.66
C VAL A 273 -6.37 8.48 13.83
N GLY A 274 -5.80 8.45 12.62
CA GLY A 274 -5.70 7.25 11.80
C GLY A 274 -6.92 6.94 10.91
N SER A 275 -7.92 7.82 10.86
CA SER A 275 -9.05 7.62 9.94
C SER A 275 -8.70 8.08 8.53
N ARG A 276 -8.97 7.21 7.53
CA ARG A 276 -8.92 7.55 6.10
C ARG A 276 -10.22 7.10 5.43
N PRO A 277 -10.94 7.98 4.72
CA PRO A 277 -10.77 9.44 4.68
C PRO A 277 -10.97 10.08 6.08
N PRO A 278 -10.70 11.40 6.23
CA PRO A 278 -10.96 12.12 7.47
C PRO A 278 -12.39 11.86 7.99
N PRO A 279 -12.56 11.66 9.31
CA PRO A 279 -13.85 11.31 9.88
C PRO A 279 -14.71 12.56 10.09
N SER A 280 -16.03 12.37 10.14
CA SER A 280 -16.99 13.36 10.63
C SER A 280 -17.03 13.32 12.15
N ILE A 281 -16.81 14.44 12.83
CA ILE A 281 -16.72 14.49 14.30
C ILE A 281 -17.95 15.18 14.89
N THR A 282 -18.71 14.45 15.68
CA THR A 282 -19.92 14.96 16.35
C THR A 282 -19.78 14.95 17.86
N TRP A 283 -20.27 16.00 18.49
CA TRP A 283 -20.31 16.12 19.95
C TRP A 283 -21.69 15.83 20.49
N TRP A 284 -21.74 15.14 21.62
CA TRP A 284 -22.97 14.75 22.28
C TRP A 284 -22.86 15.05 23.78
N LYS A 285 -23.91 15.62 24.36
CA LYS A 285 -24.02 15.91 25.79
C LYS A 285 -25.22 15.14 26.33
N THR A 286 -24.98 14.18 27.22
CA THR A 286 -26.04 13.30 27.76
C THR A 286 -26.94 12.73 26.64
N ALA A 287 -26.31 12.18 25.59
CA ALA A 287 -26.97 11.64 24.38
C ALA A 287 -27.74 12.63 23.49
N VAL A 288 -27.65 13.94 23.73
CA VAL A 288 -28.17 14.97 22.82
C VAL A 288 -27.04 15.57 22.00
N ARG A 289 -27.20 15.61 20.67
CA ARG A 289 -26.18 16.18 19.77
C ARG A 289 -26.03 17.69 20.01
N VAL A 290 -24.80 18.14 20.17
CA VAL A 290 -24.42 19.55 20.33
C VAL A 290 -23.89 20.07 18.99
N HIS A 291 -24.27 21.31 18.64
CA HIS A 291 -23.85 21.98 17.42
C HIS A 291 -22.87 23.12 17.73
N GLY A 292 -22.21 23.66 16.70
CA GLY A 292 -21.26 24.77 16.84
C GLY A 292 -19.80 24.34 17.01
N SER A 293 -19.49 23.05 16.79
CA SER A 293 -18.11 22.58 16.74
C SER A 293 -17.40 22.97 15.45
N ARG A 294 -16.09 23.19 15.53
CA ARG A 294 -15.23 23.49 14.37
C ARG A 294 -14.23 22.37 14.15
N GLU A 295 -14.29 21.75 12.98
CA GLU A 295 -13.39 20.68 12.58
C GLU A 295 -12.20 21.19 11.75
N ARG A 296 -11.03 20.56 11.93
CA ARG A 296 -9.81 20.80 11.17
C ARG A 296 -9.02 19.50 11.01
N THR A 297 -8.66 19.17 9.78
CA THR A 297 -7.72 18.09 9.48
C THR A 297 -6.31 18.64 9.32
N ALA A 298 -5.35 17.98 9.96
CA ALA A 298 -3.93 18.31 9.82
C ALA A 298 -3.44 18.10 8.37
N GLY A 299 -2.39 18.79 7.97
CA GLY A 299 -1.88 18.76 6.59
C GLY A 299 -1.35 17.38 6.15
N ASP A 300 -0.98 16.53 7.10
CA ASP A 300 -0.60 15.13 6.86
C ASP A 300 -1.80 14.21 6.59
N GLY A 301 -3.01 14.67 6.88
CA GLY A 301 -4.27 13.92 6.73
C GLY A 301 -4.47 12.82 7.76
N ASN A 302 -3.59 12.69 8.76
CA ASN A 302 -3.62 11.60 9.74
C ASN A 302 -4.46 11.94 10.98
N THR A 303 -4.43 13.21 11.39
CA THR A 303 -5.14 13.70 12.57
C THR A 303 -6.24 14.66 12.17
N THR A 304 -7.46 14.42 12.66
CA THR A 304 -8.59 15.35 12.55
C THR A 304 -9.02 15.78 13.94
N SER A 305 -9.06 17.09 14.16
CA SER A 305 -9.42 17.70 15.43
C SER A 305 -10.75 18.45 15.32
N SER A 306 -11.53 18.44 16.38
CA SER A 306 -12.78 19.21 16.50
C SER A 306 -12.76 20.01 17.80
N THR A 307 -13.04 21.31 17.73
CA THR A 307 -13.13 22.18 18.91
C THR A 307 -14.59 22.51 19.20
N LEU A 308 -15.03 22.33 20.44
CA LEU A 308 -16.37 22.67 20.93
C LEU A 308 -16.26 23.68 22.08
N ALA A 309 -16.89 24.85 21.93
CA ALA A 309 -17.08 25.78 23.02
C ALA A 309 -18.30 25.37 23.86
N ILE A 310 -18.14 25.31 25.18
CA ILE A 310 -19.19 24.99 26.14
C ILE A 310 -19.29 26.07 27.23
N ASN A 311 -20.50 26.32 27.69
CA ASN A 311 -20.77 27.12 28.88
C ASN A 311 -21.55 26.22 29.87
N PRO A 312 -20.86 25.56 30.82
CA PRO A 312 -21.47 24.59 31.71
C PRO A 312 -22.40 25.27 32.73
N VAL A 313 -23.54 24.63 32.98
CA VAL A 313 -24.53 25.06 33.99
C VAL A 313 -24.57 24.05 35.17
N PRO A 314 -25.19 24.39 36.32
CA PRO A 314 -25.24 23.47 37.47
C PRO A 314 -25.83 22.08 37.15
N LEU A 315 -26.77 22.03 36.20
CA LEU A 315 -27.41 20.79 35.75
C LEU A 315 -26.47 19.85 34.98
N ASP A 316 -25.32 20.36 34.54
CA ASP A 316 -24.33 19.61 33.76
C ASP A 316 -23.30 18.89 34.64
N ASP A 317 -23.35 19.10 35.96
CA ASP A 317 -22.45 18.43 36.89
C ASP A 317 -22.66 16.91 36.85
N ARG A 318 -21.59 16.17 36.56
CA ARG A 318 -21.56 14.72 36.25
C ARG A 318 -22.27 14.33 34.94
N SER A 319 -22.60 15.28 34.07
CA SER A 319 -23.06 14.97 32.71
C SER A 319 -21.90 14.45 31.85
N SER A 320 -22.22 13.59 30.88
CA SER A 320 -21.23 13.05 29.95
C SER A 320 -21.14 13.89 28.69
N ILE A 321 -19.92 14.24 28.28
CA ILE A 321 -19.60 14.77 26.97
C ILE A 321 -18.95 13.66 26.16
N THR A 322 -19.55 13.31 25.03
CA THR A 322 -19.07 12.28 24.12
C THR A 322 -18.62 12.93 22.82
N CYS A 323 -17.37 12.70 22.45
CA CYS A 323 -16.91 12.92 21.08
C CYS A 323 -17.09 11.63 20.29
N ARG A 324 -17.78 11.70 19.15
CA ARG A 324 -18.05 10.58 18.26
C ARG A 324 -17.47 10.86 16.88
N ALA A 325 -16.56 10.00 16.43
CA ALA A 325 -15.92 10.05 15.13
C ALA A 325 -16.49 8.97 14.20
N GLU A 326 -16.93 9.37 13.02
CA GLU A 326 -17.51 8.47 12.01
C GLU A 326 -16.72 8.52 10.71
N ASN A 327 -16.22 7.38 10.24
CA ASN A 327 -15.55 7.29 8.95
C ASN A 327 -16.60 7.18 7.83
N PRO A 328 -16.63 8.11 6.86
CA PRO A 328 -17.70 8.15 5.87
C PRO A 328 -17.60 7.06 4.79
N ALA A 329 -16.47 6.35 4.67
CA ALA A 329 -16.28 5.31 3.67
C ALA A 329 -16.57 3.90 4.22
N THR A 330 -16.36 3.67 5.51
CA THR A 330 -16.63 2.38 6.18
C THR A 330 -17.89 2.40 7.03
N ASN A 331 -18.41 3.58 7.39
CA ASN A 331 -19.42 3.81 8.43
C ASN A 331 -19.00 3.30 9.82
N SER A 332 -17.70 3.10 10.04
CA SER A 332 -17.16 2.73 11.34
C SER A 332 -17.24 3.91 12.30
N VAL A 333 -17.66 3.66 13.53
CA VAL A 333 -17.80 4.67 14.57
C VAL A 333 -16.88 4.34 15.74
N LEU A 334 -16.14 5.35 16.20
CA LEU A 334 -15.38 5.30 17.45
C LEU A 334 -15.75 6.52 18.29
N GLU A 335 -15.92 6.34 19.59
CA GLU A 335 -16.34 7.41 20.48
C GLU A 335 -15.63 7.35 21.82
N GLN A 336 -15.44 8.51 22.45
CA GLN A 336 -14.93 8.63 23.80
C GLN A 336 -15.80 9.59 24.59
N SER A 337 -16.08 9.23 25.84
CA SER A 337 -16.87 10.04 26.76
C SER A 337 -16.04 10.48 27.96
N ILE A 338 -16.18 11.75 28.34
CA ILE A 338 -15.68 12.32 29.59
C ILE A 338 -16.86 12.77 30.46
N SER A 339 -16.69 12.78 31.77
CA SER A 339 -17.70 13.27 32.72
C SER A 339 -17.27 14.64 33.23
N LEU A 340 -18.16 15.64 33.13
CA LEU A 340 -17.86 16.99 33.57
C LEU A 340 -17.98 17.13 35.09
N THR A 341 -17.02 17.80 35.71
CA THR A 341 -17.15 18.29 37.10
C THR A 341 -17.42 19.80 37.09
N VAL A 342 -18.61 20.25 37.53
CA VAL A 342 -19.01 21.67 37.43
C VAL A 342 -19.26 22.27 38.81
N TYR A 343 -18.51 23.32 39.15
CA TYR A 343 -18.64 24.08 40.38
C TYR A 343 -19.58 25.27 40.22
N TYR A 344 -20.49 25.42 41.18
CA TYR A 344 -21.50 26.46 41.21
C TYR A 344 -21.87 26.85 42.65
N ILE A 345 -22.31 28.09 42.80
CA ILE A 345 -22.77 28.63 44.09
C ILE A 345 -23.99 27.88 44.62
N PRO A 346 -24.21 27.81 45.94
CA PRO A 346 -25.39 27.14 46.49
C PRO A 346 -26.71 27.80 46.06
N GLU A 347 -27.56 27.03 45.38
CA GLU A 347 -28.96 27.38 45.14
C GLU A 347 -29.81 26.82 46.28
N THR A 348 -30.62 27.68 46.90
CA THR A 348 -31.38 27.34 48.11
C THR A 348 -32.87 27.59 47.93
N GLN A 349 -33.69 26.64 48.37
CA GLN A 349 -35.15 26.81 48.44
C GLN A 349 -35.63 26.46 49.85
N ILE A 350 -36.31 27.40 50.50
CA ILE A 350 -36.90 27.22 51.82
C ILE A 350 -38.39 26.88 51.69
N SER A 351 -38.84 25.87 52.41
CA SER A 351 -40.24 25.52 52.54
C SER A 351 -40.60 25.24 54.00
N LEU A 352 -41.88 25.39 54.32
CA LEU A 352 -42.42 24.82 55.56
C LEU A 352 -42.21 23.30 55.53
N GLY A 353 -42.07 22.68 56.70
CA GLY A 353 -41.88 21.24 56.85
C GLY A 353 -42.89 20.44 56.03
N SER A 354 -42.42 19.38 55.37
CA SER A 354 -43.23 18.60 54.43
C SER A 354 -44.50 17.97 55.03
N SER A 355 -44.55 17.86 56.37
CA SER A 355 -45.70 17.37 57.12
C SER A 355 -46.62 18.46 57.70
N LEU A 356 -46.34 19.74 57.44
CA LEU A 356 -47.05 20.88 58.02
C LEU A 356 -47.91 21.59 56.97
N ASP A 357 -49.12 21.98 57.37
CA ASP A 357 -50.01 22.78 56.54
C ASP A 357 -50.03 24.23 57.03
N SER A 358 -49.57 25.14 56.18
CA SER A 358 -49.49 26.58 56.48
C SER A 358 -50.81 27.22 56.94
N GLN A 359 -51.97 26.65 56.58
CA GLN A 359 -53.27 27.22 56.93
C GLN A 359 -53.80 26.75 58.29
N ASN A 360 -53.21 25.70 58.87
CA ASN A 360 -53.76 25.00 60.04
C ASN A 360 -52.82 25.03 61.27
N ILE A 361 -51.86 25.96 61.31
CA ILE A 361 -50.93 26.11 62.44
C ILE A 361 -51.56 27.00 63.53
N LYS A 362 -51.58 26.51 64.76
CA LYS A 362 -52.07 27.21 65.95
C LYS A 362 -50.94 27.53 66.92
N GLU A 363 -51.20 28.48 67.82
CA GLU A 363 -50.28 28.80 68.91
C GLU A 363 -50.07 27.56 69.80
N GLY A 364 -48.80 27.26 70.10
CA GLY A 364 -48.38 26.03 70.79
C GLY A 364 -47.96 24.89 69.86
N ASP A 365 -48.18 25.00 68.54
CA ASP A 365 -47.72 24.00 67.57
C ASP A 365 -46.20 24.15 67.27
N ASP A 366 -45.51 23.02 67.20
CA ASP A 366 -44.10 22.97 66.80
C ASP A 366 -43.97 23.11 65.27
N VAL A 367 -43.21 24.08 64.80
CA VAL A 367 -42.96 24.28 63.35
C VAL A 367 -41.50 24.03 63.00
N TYR A 368 -41.28 23.58 61.77
CA TYR A 368 -39.94 23.45 61.20
C TYR A 368 -39.94 23.85 59.73
N PHE A 369 -38.76 24.23 59.26
CA PHE A 369 -38.49 24.62 57.89
C PHE A 369 -37.47 23.68 57.29
N GLU A 370 -37.67 23.35 56.03
CA GLU A 370 -36.73 22.61 55.20
C GLU A 370 -36.06 23.58 54.24
N CYS A 371 -34.73 23.54 54.15
CA CYS A 371 -33.98 24.24 53.13
C CYS A 371 -33.28 23.21 52.24
N ALA A 372 -33.78 23.08 51.01
CA ALA A 372 -33.17 22.28 49.96
C ALA A 372 -31.98 23.05 49.37
N ILE A 373 -30.80 22.44 49.37
CA ILE A 373 -29.56 23.07 48.95
C ILE A 373 -28.95 22.24 47.81
N GLN A 374 -28.69 22.91 46.69
CA GLN A 374 -27.92 22.38 45.56
C GLN A 374 -26.63 23.17 45.46
N ALA A 375 -25.48 22.52 45.66
CA ALA A 375 -24.18 23.18 45.63
C ALA A 375 -23.09 22.20 45.21
N ASN A 376 -22.14 22.67 44.42
CA ASN A 376 -20.88 21.97 44.17
C ASN A 376 -19.71 22.97 44.21
N PRO A 377 -18.75 22.86 45.14
CA PRO A 377 -18.68 21.86 46.21
C PRO A 377 -19.83 22.01 47.23
N ARG A 378 -20.01 21.00 48.09
CA ARG A 378 -21.06 21.02 49.11
C ARG A 378 -20.89 22.22 50.03
N ALA A 379 -21.99 22.85 50.42
CA ALA A 379 -21.95 23.97 51.35
C ALA A 379 -21.48 23.48 52.74
N TYR A 380 -20.43 24.13 53.26
CA TYR A 380 -19.86 23.80 54.57
C TYR A 380 -20.60 24.45 55.73
N LYS A 381 -21.51 25.42 55.49
CA LYS A 381 -22.19 26.16 56.54
C LYS A 381 -23.57 26.63 56.10
N VAL A 382 -24.58 26.35 56.92
CA VAL A 382 -25.94 26.89 56.77
C VAL A 382 -26.29 27.70 58.01
N VAL A 383 -26.90 28.88 57.82
CA VAL A 383 -27.28 29.79 58.91
C VAL A 383 -28.76 30.13 58.81
N TRP A 384 -29.51 29.85 59.86
CA TRP A 384 -30.92 30.22 59.97
C TRP A 384 -31.05 31.54 60.74
N LYS A 385 -31.81 32.48 60.18
CA LYS A 385 -32.07 33.80 60.77
C LYS A 385 -33.57 34.04 60.89
N HIS A 386 -33.99 34.61 62.01
CA HIS A 386 -35.34 35.11 62.22
C HIS A 386 -35.25 36.56 62.67
N ASN A 387 -35.94 37.48 61.99
CA ASN A 387 -35.90 38.93 62.27
C ASN A 387 -34.47 39.48 62.46
N GLN A 388 -33.57 39.17 61.52
CA GLN A 388 -32.16 39.56 61.51
C GLN A 388 -31.28 38.99 62.65
N THR A 389 -31.87 38.38 63.69
CA THR A 389 -31.14 37.62 64.70
C THR A 389 -30.72 36.25 64.17
N LYS A 390 -29.43 35.93 64.27
CA LYS A 390 -28.89 34.59 63.96
C LYS A 390 -29.32 33.65 65.09
N LYS A 391 -30.13 32.63 64.77
CA LYS A 391 -30.61 31.67 65.78
C LYS A 391 -30.00 30.27 65.64
N ALA A 392 -29.42 29.91 64.49
CA ALA A 392 -28.70 28.64 64.34
C ALA A 392 -27.62 28.66 63.25
N VAL A 393 -26.49 27.98 63.49
CA VAL A 393 -25.39 27.73 62.54
C VAL A 393 -25.13 26.22 62.50
N PHE A 394 -25.30 25.55 61.35
CA PHE A 394 -24.91 24.15 61.20
C PHE A 394 -24.44 23.80 59.77
N LEU A 395 -23.23 23.24 59.67
CA LEU A 395 -22.85 21.94 59.09
C LEU A 395 -21.32 21.80 59.34
N SER A 396 -20.86 20.61 59.72
CA SER A 396 -19.47 20.16 59.54
C SER A 396 -19.60 18.88 58.71
N THR A 397 -19.00 18.88 57.53
CA THR A 397 -18.85 17.66 56.73
C THR A 397 -17.44 17.57 56.19
N ASP A 398 -16.45 17.78 57.06
CA ASP A 398 -15.12 17.22 56.83
C ASP A 398 -15.10 15.77 57.34
N PRO A 399 -14.61 14.80 56.56
CA PRO A 399 -14.39 13.42 57.03
C PRO A 399 -13.34 13.29 58.14
N GLY A 400 -12.77 14.38 58.65
CA GLY A 400 -11.65 14.31 59.58
C GLY A 400 -11.36 15.60 60.32
N GLU A 401 -12.29 16.11 61.14
CA GLU A 401 -11.93 16.77 62.41
C GLU A 401 -13.17 17.14 63.24
N GLY A 402 -13.10 16.91 64.56
CA GLY A 402 -13.93 17.62 65.53
C GLY A 402 -15.11 16.86 66.14
N LYS A 403 -14.82 16.06 67.16
CA LYS A 403 -15.78 15.56 68.16
C LYS A 403 -16.44 16.71 68.96
N ASN A 404 -17.64 16.40 69.46
CA ASN A 404 -18.40 17.05 70.54
C ASN A 404 -19.21 18.30 70.18
N THR A 405 -20.54 18.12 70.09
CA THR A 405 -21.53 18.72 71.02
C THR A 405 -22.91 18.12 70.75
N GLU A 406 -23.59 17.67 71.81
CA GLU A 406 -24.98 17.23 71.83
C GLU A 406 -25.91 18.41 71.50
N GLU A 407 -26.60 18.35 70.35
CA GLU A 407 -27.99 18.77 70.23
C GLU A 407 -28.57 18.11 68.97
N LYS A 408 -29.60 17.29 69.19
CA LYS A 408 -30.12 16.30 68.25
C LYS A 408 -31.08 16.96 67.25
N TYR A 409 -30.60 17.26 66.04
CA TYR A 409 -31.48 17.51 64.89
C TYR A 409 -31.04 16.67 63.69
N ASP A 410 -31.93 15.77 63.25
CA ASP A 410 -31.69 14.79 62.20
C ASP A 410 -31.54 15.45 60.83
N ILE A 411 -30.29 15.54 60.36
CA ILE A 411 -29.99 15.76 58.94
C ILE A 411 -30.09 14.38 58.28
N TYR A 412 -31.13 14.16 57.48
CA TYR A 412 -31.27 12.93 56.69
C TYR A 412 -30.05 12.76 55.78
N ARG A 413 -29.12 11.88 56.18
CA ARG A 413 -28.04 11.36 55.33
C ARG A 413 -28.67 10.59 54.17
N ARG A 414 -28.95 11.27 53.06
CA ARG A 414 -29.03 10.62 51.75
C ARG A 414 -27.89 11.14 50.90
N HIS A 415 -27.07 10.23 50.41
CA HIS A 415 -25.87 10.46 49.59
C HIS A 415 -26.16 11.05 48.18
N LYS A 416 -27.29 11.76 47.98
CA LYS A 416 -27.68 12.33 46.69
C LYS A 416 -27.96 13.82 46.86
N SER A 417 -27.28 14.64 46.06
CA SER A 417 -27.74 16.01 45.78
C SER A 417 -29.11 15.93 45.11
N PRO A 418 -30.11 16.77 45.47
CA PRO A 418 -30.08 17.82 46.49
C PRO A 418 -30.13 17.28 47.93
N TYR A 419 -29.45 17.97 48.86
CA TYR A 419 -29.53 17.67 50.30
C TYR A 419 -30.40 18.69 51.04
N LYS A 420 -30.96 18.28 52.19
CA LYS A 420 -31.88 19.10 52.99
C LYS A 420 -31.27 19.46 54.34
N SER A 421 -31.42 20.71 54.75
CA SER A 421 -31.18 21.17 56.12
C SER A 421 -32.51 21.51 56.80
N VAL A 422 -32.62 21.27 58.11
CA VAL A 422 -33.86 21.48 58.88
C VAL A 422 -33.61 22.51 59.97
N GLY A 423 -34.43 23.56 60.03
CA GLY A 423 -34.47 24.51 61.14
C GLY A 423 -35.78 24.33 61.91
N ARG A 424 -35.72 24.11 63.23
CA ARG A 424 -36.93 24.01 64.08
C ARG A 424 -37.11 25.28 64.91
N VAL A 425 -38.36 25.71 65.08
CA VAL A 425 -38.73 26.82 65.95
C VAL A 425 -39.87 26.32 66.83
N LYS A 426 -39.70 26.41 68.15
CA LYS A 426 -40.83 26.31 69.08
C LYS A 426 -41.50 27.67 69.15
N ALA A 427 -42.81 27.70 68.91
CA ALA A 427 -43.64 28.89 69.02
C ALA A 427 -43.69 29.39 70.46
#